data_AF-A0A7U9MZU8-F1
#
_entry.id   AF-A0A7U9MZU8-F1
#
_cell.length_a   1.000
_cell.length_b   1.000
_cell.length_c   1.000
_cell.angle_alpha   90.00
_cell.angle_beta   90.00
_cell.angle_gamma   90.00
#
_symmetry.space_group_name_H-M   'P 1'
#
loop_
_entity.id
_entity.type
_entity.pdbx_description
1 polymer ?
#
loop_
_entity_poly.entity_id
_entity_poly.type
_entity_poly.pdbx_seq_one_letter_code
_entity_poly.pdbx_strand_id
1 'polypeptide(L)'
;MRYFENDLKTERFVLGKEGQVVQIIPSREDSLDRLVDENAQQFSNEQDSVESVVLHKLEADRLHTALSLLAPEERALIQALFFEEKTERQYADELGMYRNAVHVRKMKVLKKLRALLEGSIEKP
;
A
#
# COMPACT_ATOMS: atom_id res chain seq x y z
N MET A 1 17.91 -19.48 48.17
CA MET A 1 17.93 -19.11 46.73
C MET A 1 16.83 -18.08 46.42
N ARG A 2 16.72 -16.96 47.14
CA ARG A 2 15.72 -15.89 46.83
C ARG A 2 16.35 -14.61 46.28
N TYR A 3 17.67 -14.46 46.40
CA TYR A 3 18.40 -13.26 45.98
C TYR A 3 18.80 -13.27 44.50
N PHE A 4 18.94 -14.45 43.89
CA PHE A 4 19.26 -14.58 42.46
C PHE A 4 18.11 -14.14 41.54
N GLU A 5 16.85 -14.32 41.98
CA GLU A 5 15.69 -13.90 41.21
C GLU A 5 15.56 -12.37 41.18
N ASN A 6 15.68 -11.69 42.32
CA ASN A 6 15.58 -10.22 42.39
C ASN A 6 16.64 -9.49 41.54
N ASP A 7 17.81 -10.11 41.38
CA ASP A 7 18.92 -9.58 40.58
C ASP A 7 18.64 -9.52 39.09
N LEU A 8 17.71 -10.34 38.60
CA LEU A 8 17.31 -10.36 37.20
C LEU A 8 16.22 -9.30 36.91
N LYS A 9 15.48 -8.89 37.95
CA LYS A 9 14.28 -8.04 37.85
C LYS A 9 14.53 -6.53 38.04
N THR A 10 15.69 -6.12 38.55
CA THR A 10 15.94 -4.73 38.96
C THR A 10 17.14 -4.13 38.25
N GLU A 11 17.01 -2.89 37.76
CA GLU A 11 18.12 -2.14 37.16
C GLU A 11 19.23 -1.88 38.19
N ARG A 12 20.49 -2.01 37.77
CA ARG A 12 21.65 -1.84 38.65
C ARG A 12 22.52 -0.67 38.21
N PHE A 13 22.88 0.17 39.17
CA PHE A 13 23.86 1.22 39.01
C PHE A 13 25.19 0.79 39.64
N VAL A 14 26.23 0.63 38.83
CA VAL A 14 27.59 0.42 39.32
C VAL A 14 28.18 1.79 39.65
N LEU A 15 28.33 2.08 40.94
CA LEU A 15 28.91 3.33 41.44
C LEU A 15 30.43 3.20 41.56
N GLY A 16 31.17 4.19 41.05
CA GLY A 16 32.61 4.33 41.23
C GLY A 16 32.96 4.85 42.64
N LYS A 17 34.26 4.93 42.94
CA LYS A 17 34.78 5.30 44.27
C LYS A 17 34.39 6.72 44.75
N GLU A 18 33.91 7.58 43.86
CA GLU A 18 33.45 8.95 44.15
C GLU A 18 31.91 9.09 44.14
N GLY A 19 31.18 7.98 44.11
CA GLY A 19 29.70 7.99 44.04
C GLY A 19 29.15 8.33 42.66
N GLN A 20 29.99 8.41 41.63
CA GLN A 20 29.58 8.58 40.24
C GLN A 20 29.14 7.26 39.61
N VAL A 21 28.03 7.24 38.88
CA VAL A 21 27.53 6.05 38.18
C VAL A 21 28.46 5.76 36.99
N VAL A 22 29.16 4.62 37.02
CA VAL A 22 30.13 4.20 35.99
C VAL A 22 29.48 3.31 34.95
N GLN A 23 28.49 2.51 35.34
CA GLN A 23 27.80 1.60 34.42
C GLN A 23 26.37 1.34 34.89
N ILE A 24 25.42 1.40 33.96
CA ILE A 24 24.02 1.01 34.19
C ILE A 24 23.84 -0.36 33.55
N ILE A 25 23.44 -1.35 34.36
CA ILE A 25 23.10 -2.69 33.89
C ILE A 25 21.56 -2.76 33.90
N PRO A 26 20.92 -2.74 32.72
CA PRO A 26 19.46 -2.83 32.62
C PRO A 26 18.95 -4.19 33.10
N SER A 27 17.74 -4.22 33.65
CA SER A 27 17.07 -5.46 34.04
C SER A 27 16.82 -6.37 32.84
N ARG A 28 16.70 -7.68 33.08
CA ARG A 28 16.24 -8.63 32.05
C ARG A 28 14.72 -8.69 31.93
N GLU A 29 14.01 -8.12 32.90
CA GLU A 29 12.57 -7.86 32.79
C GLU A 29 12.39 -6.47 32.16
N ASP A 30 11.72 -6.44 31.02
CA ASP A 30 11.18 -5.22 30.42
C ASP A 30 9.68 -5.18 30.73
N SER A 31 9.11 -3.98 30.91
CA SER A 31 7.68 -3.89 31.22
C SER A 31 6.86 -4.28 29.99
N LEU A 32 5.70 -4.91 30.21
CA LEU A 32 4.78 -5.23 29.11
C LEU A 32 4.45 -3.98 28.29
N ASP A 33 4.28 -2.83 28.95
CA ASP A 33 3.98 -1.56 28.29
C ASP A 33 5.10 -1.14 27.32
N ARG A 34 6.38 -1.21 27.75
CA ARG A 34 7.52 -0.89 26.88
C ARG A 34 7.68 -1.87 25.73
N LEU A 35 7.51 -3.17 26.00
CA LEU A 35 7.58 -4.19 24.95
C LEU A 35 6.48 -4.03 23.90
N VAL A 36 5.30 -3.56 24.28
CA VAL A 36 4.17 -3.30 23.36
C VAL A 36 4.43 -2.05 22.53
N ASP A 37 4.89 -0.96 23.16
CA ASP A 37 5.21 0.30 22.48
C ASP A 37 6.38 0.12 21.49
N GLU A 38 7.43 -0.60 21.88
CA GLU A 38 8.58 -0.91 21.02
C GLU A 38 8.22 -1.95 19.93
N ASN A 39 7.39 -2.97 20.21
CA ASN A 39 6.90 -3.90 19.18
C ASN A 39 6.08 -3.20 18.10
N ALA A 40 5.22 -2.26 18.49
CA ALA A 40 4.35 -1.55 17.55
C ALA A 40 5.18 -0.77 16.51
N GLN A 41 6.39 -0.33 16.87
CA GLN A 41 7.34 0.31 15.96
C GLN A 41 8.15 -0.72 15.16
N GLN A 42 8.57 -1.82 15.78
CA GLN A 42 9.46 -2.80 15.14
C GLN A 42 8.73 -3.69 14.12
N PHE A 43 7.43 -3.92 14.32
CA PHE A 43 6.54 -4.65 13.42
C PHE A 43 5.34 -3.78 13.03
N SER A 44 5.61 -2.54 12.62
CA SER A 44 4.58 -1.71 12.01
C SER A 44 4.06 -2.42 10.75
N ASN A 45 2.80 -2.84 10.76
CA ASN A 45 2.08 -3.40 9.59
C ASN A 45 1.83 -2.33 8.51
N GLU A 46 2.86 -1.57 8.14
CA GLU A 46 2.83 -0.64 7.02
C GLU A 46 2.95 -1.38 5.67
N GLN A 47 3.37 -2.65 5.69
CA GLN A 47 3.45 -3.48 4.51
C GLN A 47 2.09 -4.11 4.21
N ASP A 48 1.66 -3.98 2.96
CA ASP A 48 0.50 -4.67 2.41
C ASP A 48 0.63 -6.18 2.66
N SER A 49 -0.42 -6.79 3.23
CA SER A 49 -0.49 -8.24 3.44
C SER A 49 -0.20 -9.00 2.14
N VAL A 50 0.38 -10.20 2.23
CA VAL A 50 0.66 -11.01 1.04
C VAL A 50 -0.63 -11.26 0.24
N GLU A 51 -1.75 -11.42 0.93
CA GLU A 51 -3.09 -11.54 0.33
C GLU A 51 -3.48 -10.29 -0.46
N SER A 52 -3.28 -9.08 0.07
CA SER A 52 -3.62 -7.85 -0.65
C SER A 52 -2.72 -7.64 -1.86
N VAL A 53 -1.42 -7.98 -1.76
CA VAL A 53 -0.51 -7.96 -2.91
C VAL A 53 -0.97 -8.91 -4.02
N VAL A 54 -1.42 -10.13 -3.66
CA VAL A 54 -1.93 -11.10 -4.63
C VAL A 54 -3.24 -10.64 -5.24
N LEU A 55 -4.16 -10.09 -4.44
CA LEU A 55 -5.43 -9.54 -4.92
C LEU A 55 -5.19 -8.38 -5.90
N HIS A 56 -4.31 -7.44 -5.59
CA HIS A 56 -3.96 -6.34 -6.48
C HIS A 56 -3.35 -6.82 -7.80
N LYS A 57 -2.49 -7.84 -7.78
CA LYS A 57 -1.94 -8.43 -9.01
C LYS A 57 -3.04 -9.07 -9.86
N LEU A 58 -3.96 -9.81 -9.24
CA LEU A 58 -5.08 -10.43 -9.94
C LEU A 58 -6.03 -9.38 -10.55
N GLU A 59 -6.30 -8.29 -9.81
CA GLU A 59 -7.09 -7.16 -10.32
C GLU A 59 -6.41 -6.48 -11.50
N ALA A 60 -5.09 -6.27 -11.43
CA ALA A 60 -4.31 -5.69 -12.51
C ALA A 60 -4.34 -6.59 -13.76
N ASP A 61 -4.16 -7.90 -13.60
CA ASP A 61 -4.23 -8.87 -14.71
C ASP A 61 -5.61 -8.87 -15.38
N ARG A 62 -6.68 -8.81 -14.58
CA ARG A 62 -8.05 -8.69 -15.08
C ARG A 62 -8.25 -7.38 -15.85
N LEU A 63 -7.72 -6.26 -15.34
CA LEU A 63 -7.78 -4.97 -16.02
C LEU A 63 -7.02 -5.00 -17.35
N HIS A 64 -5.81 -5.58 -17.38
CA HIS A 64 -5.04 -5.71 -18.62
C HIS A 64 -5.73 -6.61 -19.65
N THR A 65 -6.39 -7.66 -19.19
CA THR A 65 -7.20 -8.53 -20.06
C THR A 65 -8.43 -7.78 -20.59
N ALA A 66 -9.12 -7.00 -19.75
CA ALA A 66 -10.23 -6.18 -20.20
C ALA A 66 -9.77 -5.12 -21.23
N LEU A 67 -8.61 -4.49 -21.01
CA LEU A 67 -8.02 -3.51 -21.93
C LEU A 67 -7.58 -4.12 -23.27
N SER A 68 -7.20 -5.40 -23.31
CA SER A 68 -6.84 -6.07 -24.56
C SER A 68 -8.05 -6.43 -25.43
N LEU A 69 -9.24 -6.52 -24.82
CA LEU A 69 -10.51 -6.74 -25.52
C LEU A 69 -11.10 -5.46 -26.14
N LEU A 70 -10.58 -4.28 -25.77
CA LEU A 70 -11.01 -3.01 -26.34
C LEU A 70 -10.49 -2.84 -27.77
N ALA A 71 -11.23 -2.07 -28.58
CA ALA A 71 -10.75 -1.69 -29.90
C ALA A 71 -9.48 -0.81 -29.79
N PRO A 72 -8.58 -0.83 -30.79
CA PRO A 72 -7.33 -0.06 -30.74
C PRO A 72 -7.54 1.43 -30.48
N GLU A 73 -8.58 2.03 -31.07
CA GLU A 73 -8.95 3.45 -30.85
C GLU A 73 -9.40 3.72 -29.41
N GLU A 74 -10.14 2.78 -28.82
CA GLU A 74 -10.66 2.88 -27.45
C GLU A 74 -9.53 2.72 -26.44
N ARG A 75 -8.60 1.80 -26.71
CA ARG A 75 -7.38 1.62 -25.92
C ARG A 75 -6.47 2.85 -26.01
N ALA A 76 -6.28 3.42 -27.19
CA ALA A 76 -5.48 4.63 -27.37
C ALA A 76 -6.04 5.82 -26.58
N LEU A 77 -7.37 5.96 -26.53
CA LEU A 77 -8.04 6.98 -25.71
C LEU A 77 -7.74 6.77 -24.21
N ILE A 78 -7.80 5.54 -23.71
CA ILE A 78 -7.49 5.25 -22.30
C ILE A 78 -5.99 5.46 -22.01
N GLN A 79 -5.12 5.04 -22.93
CA GLN A 79 -3.68 5.27 -22.84
C GLN A 79 -3.36 6.77 -22.71
N ALA A 80 -3.88 7.58 -23.62
CA ALA A 80 -3.67 9.03 -23.62
C ALA A 80 -4.17 9.69 -22.34
N LEU A 81 -5.39 9.35 -21.89
CA LEU A 81 -6.01 10.05 -20.77
C LEU A 81 -5.51 9.59 -19.39
N PHE A 82 -5.16 8.31 -19.23
CA PHE A 82 -4.84 7.72 -17.92
C PHE A 82 -3.38 7.32 -17.75
N PHE A 83 -2.64 7.05 -18.83
CA PHE A 83 -1.22 6.69 -18.75
C PHE A 83 -0.30 7.84 -19.19
N GLU A 84 -0.71 8.63 -20.18
CA GLU A 84 0.04 9.81 -20.64
C GLU A 84 -0.43 11.12 -19.98
N GLU A 85 -1.43 11.05 -19.09
CA GLU A 85 -2.03 12.18 -18.37
C GLU A 85 -2.50 13.34 -19.26
N LYS A 86 -2.80 13.08 -20.53
CA LYS A 86 -3.31 14.09 -21.46
C LYS A 86 -4.70 14.52 -21.05
N THR A 87 -4.97 15.81 -21.20
CA THR A 87 -6.32 16.33 -21.02
C THR A 87 -7.23 15.95 -22.20
N GLU A 88 -8.53 15.88 -21.95
CA GLU A 88 -9.52 15.64 -23.01
C GLU A 88 -9.46 16.68 -24.13
N ARG A 89 -9.00 17.90 -23.84
CA ARG A 89 -8.80 18.96 -24.85
C ARG A 89 -7.61 18.65 -25.74
N GLN A 90 -6.43 18.37 -25.14
CA GLN A 90 -5.22 18.04 -25.90
C GLN A 90 -5.43 16.82 -26.80
N TYR A 91 -6.07 15.76 -26.28
CA TYR A 91 -6.37 14.58 -27.08
C TYR A 91 -7.39 14.85 -28.19
N ALA A 92 -8.34 15.77 -27.96
CA ALA A 92 -9.28 16.20 -28.99
C ALA A 92 -8.59 17.01 -30.08
N ASP A 93 -7.66 17.90 -29.72
CA ASP A 93 -6.85 18.70 -30.64
C ASP A 93 -5.95 17.80 -31.51
N GLU A 94 -5.33 16.77 -30.93
CA GLU A 94 -4.54 15.76 -31.66
C GLU A 94 -5.37 15.01 -32.71
N LEU A 95 -6.64 14.70 -32.40
CA LEU A 95 -7.56 14.00 -33.30
C LEU A 95 -8.34 14.94 -34.23
N GLY A 96 -8.20 16.25 -34.11
CA GLY A 96 -9.04 17.24 -34.82
C GLY A 96 -10.53 17.12 -34.48
N MET A 97 -10.86 16.63 -33.28
CA MET A 97 -12.23 16.39 -32.83
C MET A 97 -12.67 17.44 -31.82
N TYR A 98 -13.99 17.59 -31.66
CA TYR A 98 -14.53 18.40 -30.55
C TYR A 98 -14.36 17.66 -29.21
N ARG A 99 -14.04 18.40 -28.15
CA ARG A 99 -13.97 17.89 -26.76
C ARG A 99 -15.17 17.03 -26.37
N ASN A 100 -16.39 17.45 -26.75
CA ASN A 100 -17.61 16.71 -26.43
C ASN A 100 -17.62 15.31 -27.06
N ALA A 101 -17.09 15.16 -28.28
CA ALA A 101 -17.02 13.86 -28.93
C ALA A 101 -16.03 12.92 -28.22
N VAL A 102 -14.89 13.44 -27.75
CA VAL A 102 -13.94 12.71 -26.91
C VAL A 102 -14.59 12.30 -25.58
N HIS A 103 -15.33 13.20 -24.94
CA HIS A 103 -16.04 12.91 -23.69
C HIS A 103 -17.07 11.77 -23.86
N VAL A 104 -17.88 11.82 -24.92
CA VAL A 104 -18.85 10.75 -25.22
C VAL A 104 -18.16 9.42 -25.50
N ARG A 105 -17.05 9.43 -26.25
CA ARG A 105 -16.24 8.22 -26.50
C ARG A 105 -15.70 7.67 -25.18
N LYS A 106 -15.10 8.50 -24.33
CA LYS A 106 -14.59 8.12 -23.00
C LYS A 106 -15.67 7.45 -22.16
N MET A 107 -16.86 8.05 -22.08
CA MET A 107 -17.98 7.48 -21.32
C MET A 107 -18.40 6.11 -21.85
N LYS A 108 -18.44 5.92 -23.17
CA LYS A 108 -18.73 4.60 -23.78
C LYS A 108 -17.66 3.56 -23.43
N VAL A 109 -16.38 3.94 -23.53
CA VAL A 109 -15.26 3.05 -23.23
C VAL A 109 -15.25 2.64 -21.75
N LEU A 110 -15.46 3.59 -20.83
CA LEU A 110 -15.57 3.30 -19.41
C LEU A 110 -16.76 2.39 -19.09
N LYS A 111 -17.91 2.60 -19.75
CA LYS A 111 -19.08 1.73 -19.59
C LYS A 111 -18.79 0.30 -20.07
N LYS A 112 -18.07 0.15 -21.20
CA LYS A 112 -17.62 -1.16 -21.71
C LYS A 112 -16.64 -1.83 -20.75
N LEU A 113 -15.62 -1.11 -20.29
CA LEU A 113 -14.64 -1.61 -19.31
C LEU A 113 -15.34 -2.08 -18.03
N ARG A 114 -16.27 -1.29 -17.52
CA ARG A 114 -17.08 -1.68 -16.36
C ARG A 114 -17.86 -2.96 -16.60
N ALA A 115 -18.52 -3.10 -17.75
CA ALA A 115 -19.27 -4.31 -18.09
C ALA A 115 -18.36 -5.55 -18.21
N LEU A 116 -17.15 -5.40 -18.76
CA LEU A 116 -16.17 -6.49 -18.85
C LEU A 116 -15.66 -6.91 -17.46
N LEU A 117 -15.41 -5.94 -16.57
CA LEU A 117 -14.95 -6.22 -15.22
C LEU A 117 -16.07 -6.79 -14.33
N GLU A 118 -17.29 -6.24 -14.40
CA GLU A 118 -18.45 -6.74 -13.65
C GLU A 118 -18.93 -8.10 -14.16
N GLY A 119 -18.91 -8.33 -15.47
CA GLY A 119 -19.28 -9.63 -16.05
C GLY A 119 -18.30 -10.76 -15.71
N SER A 120 -17.08 -10.42 -15.27
CA SER A 120 -16.07 -11.37 -14.79
C SER A 120 -16.17 -11.64 -13.29
N ILE A 121 -17.00 -10.87 -12.58
CA ILE A 121 -17.29 -11.06 -11.16
C ILE A 121 -18.61 -11.83 -11.11
N GLU A 122 -18.54 -13.16 -11.17
CA GLU A 122 -19.66 -13.99 -10.72
C GLU A 122 -20.03 -13.55 -9.30
N LYS A 123 -21.24 -13.01 -9.14
CA LYS A 123 -21.79 -12.73 -7.82
C LYS A 123 -22.05 -14.08 -7.13
N PRO A 124 -21.72 -14.21 -5.84
CA PRO A 124 -22.05 -15.39 -5.06
C PRO A 124 -23.57 -15.59 -4.92
#